data_AF-A0A7G9B8P2-F1
#
_entry.id   AF-A0A7G9B8P2-F1
#
_cell.length_a   1.000
_cell.length_b   1.000
_cell.length_c   1.000
_cell.angle_alpha   90.00
_cell.angle_beta   90.00
_cell.angle_gamma   90.00
#
_symmetry.space_group_name_H-M   'P 1'
#
loop_
_entity.id
_entity.type
_entity.pdbx_description
1 polymer ?
#
loop_
_entity_poly.entity_id
_entity_poly.type
_entity_poly.pdbx_seq_one_letter_code
_entity_poly.pdbx_strand_id
1 'polypeptide(L)' 'MDPMRDLPMGFGMALVKNQSAMETFSSMTPEQQQEIISRTHSVQSKEEMQSLVDSIVR' A
#
# COMPACT_ATOMS: atom_id res chain seq x y z
N MET A 1 16.24 5.61 2.07
CA MET A 1 14.89 6.12 1.80
C MET A 1 13.96 5.46 2.79
N ASP A 2 13.16 6.24 3.53
CA ASP A 2 12.14 5.70 4.42
C ASP A 2 10.85 5.53 3.60
N PRO A 3 10.46 4.31 3.20
CA PRO A 3 9.32 4.06 2.33
C PRO A 3 7.99 4.54 2.93
N MET A 4 7.92 4.78 4.25
CA MET A 4 6.72 5.32 4.88
C MET A 4 6.59 6.85 4.79
N ARG A 5 7.69 7.59 4.60
CA ARG A 5 7.66 9.06 4.57
C ARG A 5 7.09 9.63 3.27
N ASP A 6 7.09 8.84 2.20
CA ASP A 6 6.68 9.26 0.84
C ASP A 6 5.60 8.35 0.25
N LEU A 7 4.67 7.86 1.06
CA LEU A 7 3.55 7.07 0.54
C LEU A 7 2.65 7.95 -0.34
N PRO A 8 2.24 7.45 -1.53
CA PRO A 8 1.20 8.10 -2.32
C PRO A 8 -0.04 8.29 -1.45
N MET A 9 -0.57 9.52 -1.39
CA MET A 9 -1.64 9.87 -0.44
C MET A 9 -2.84 8.91 -0.52
N GLY A 10 -3.26 8.53 -1.73
CA GLY A 10 -4.37 7.59 -1.92
C GLY A 10 -4.08 6.19 -1.35
N PHE A 11 -2.83 5.74 -1.43
CA PHE A 11 -2.40 4.48 -0.86
C PHE A 11 -2.32 4.52 0.67
N GLY A 12 -1.71 5.57 1.23
CA GLY A 12 -1.68 5.79 2.69
C GLY A 12 -3.08 5.85 3.30
N MET A 13 -4.01 6.56 2.65
CA MET A 13 -5.42 6.61 3.10
C MET A 13 -6.13 5.27 3.02
N ALA A 14 -5.85 4.46 1.99
CA ALA A 14 -6.45 3.13 1.84
C ALA A 14 -5.88 2.14 2.88
N LEU A 15 -4.57 2.20 3.17
CA LEU A 15 -3.94 1.41 4.23
C LEU A 15 -4.54 1.71 5.61
N VAL A 16 -4.69 2.99 5.98
CA VAL A 16 -5.28 3.36 7.29
C VAL A 16 -6.71 2.85 7.46
N LYS A 17 -7.46 2.66 6.35
CA LYS A 17 -8.81 2.07 6.39
C LYS A 17 -8.80 0.54 6.53
N ASN A 18 -7.68 -0.11 6.27
CA ASN A 18 -7.49 -1.54 6.41
C ASN A 18 -6.30 -1.80 7.35
N GLN A 19 -6.59 -1.79 8.65
CA GLN A 19 -5.59 -1.93 9.71
C GLN A 19 -4.71 -3.17 9.54
N SER A 20 -5.30 -4.31 9.13
CA SER A 20 -4.53 -5.54 8.85
C SER A 20 -3.55 -5.35 7.69
N ALA A 21 -3.95 -4.66 6.62
CA ALA A 21 -3.05 -4.38 5.51
C ALA A 21 -1.95 -3.41 5.90
N MET A 22 -2.25 -2.43 6.74
CA MET A 22 -1.25 -1.51 7.28
C MET A 22 -0.22 -2.25 8.14
N GLU A 23 -0.65 -3.17 9.01
CA GLU A 23 0.25 -3.99 9.83
C GLU A 23 1.13 -4.90 8.97
N THR A 24 0.52 -5.62 8.02
CA THR A 24 1.27 -6.49 7.11
C THR A 24 2.26 -5.68 6.29
N PHE A 25 1.84 -4.56 5.67
CA PHE A 25 2.72 -3.68 4.91
C PHE A 25 3.86 -3.14 5.77
N SER A 26 3.60 -2.75 7.01
CA SER A 26 4.63 -2.26 7.94
C SER A 26 5.65 -3.32 8.33
N SER A 27 5.27 -4.59 8.28
CA SER A 27 6.14 -5.74 8.57
C SER A 27 6.94 -6.26 7.37
N MET A 28 6.59 -5.83 6.16
CA MET A 28 7.25 -6.24 4.91
C MET A 28 8.70 -5.73 4.83
N THR A 29 9.53 -6.41 4.05
CA THR A 29 10.88 -5.90 3.73
C THR A 29 10.78 -4.63 2.88
N PRO A 30 11.82 -3.77 2.87
CA PRO A 30 11.84 -2.58 2.03
C PRO A 30 11.57 -2.87 0.55
N GLU A 31 12.06 -3.99 0.03
CA GLU A 31 11.86 -4.41 -1.37
C GLU A 31 10.39 -4.73 -1.65
N GLN A 32 9.73 -5.45 -0.75
CA GLN A 32 8.31 -5.78 -0.86
C GLN A 32 7.44 -4.52 -0.78
N GLN A 33 7.76 -3.61 0.16
CA GLN A 33 7.06 -2.33 0.25
C GLN A 33 7.22 -1.51 -1.03
N GLN A 34 8.43 -1.47 -1.61
CA GLN A 34 8.69 -0.78 -2.87
C GLN A 34 7.94 -1.39 -4.06
N GLU A 35 7.80 -2.71 -4.12
CA GLU A 35 6.99 -3.37 -5.15
C GLU A 35 5.52 -2.94 -5.07
N ILE A 36 4.95 -2.92 -3.86
CA ILE A 36 3.58 -2.47 -3.64
C ILE A 36 3.44 -0.97 -3.99
N ILE A 37 4.36 -0.12 -3.55
CA ILE A 37 4.37 1.32 -3.88
C ILE A 37 4.45 1.50 -5.40
N SER A 38 5.29 0.74 -6.11
CA SER A 38 5.39 0.81 -7.56
C SER A 38 4.06 0.48 -8.24
N ARG A 39 3.35 -0.55 -7.75
CA ARG A 39 2.00 -0.92 -8.26
C ARG A 39 0.97 0.18 -8.07
N THR A 40 1.10 1.03 -7.05
CA THR A 40 0.18 2.16 -6.86
C THR A 40 0.20 3.15 -8.02
N HIS A 41 1.31 3.25 -8.77
CA HIS A 41 1.41 4.15 -9.93
C HIS A 41 0.57 3.68 -11.12
N SER A 42 0.17 2.40 -11.14
CA SER A 42 -0.69 1.82 -12.19
C SER A 42 -2.18 1.85 -11.83
N VAL A 43 -2.53 2.26 -10.61
CA VAL A 43 -3.92 2.35 -10.13
C VAL A 43 -4.59 3.59 -10.73
N GLN A 44 -5.77 3.40 -11.34
CA GLN A 44 -6.51 4.47 -12.02
C GLN A 44 -7.81 4.84 -11.31
N SER A 45 -8.22 4.07 -10.29
CA SER A 45 -9.47 4.27 -9.55
C SER A 45 -9.34 4.00 -8.05
N LYS A 46 -10.32 4.45 -7.27
CA LYS A 46 -10.36 4.19 -5.82
C LYS A 46 -10.59 2.71 -5.53
N GLU A 47 -11.39 2.06 -6.37
CA GLU A 47 -11.75 0.65 -6.28
C GLU A 47 -10.52 -0.25 -6.54
N GLU A 48 -9.69 0.12 -7.51
CA GLU A 48 -8.41 -0.54 -7.77
C GLU A 48 -7.41 -0.32 -6.61
N MET A 49 -7.37 0.88 -6.02
CA MET A 49 -6.53 1.13 -4.83
C MET A 49 -6.94 0.24 -3.67
N GLN A 50 -8.25 0.11 -3.43
CA GLN A 50 -8.78 -0.76 -2.39
C GLN A 50 -8.44 -2.22 -2.68
N SER A 51 -8.59 -2.66 -3.93
CA SER A 51 -8.22 -4.02 -4.35
C SER A 51 -6.73 -4.31 -4.17
N LEU A 52 -5.86 -3.32 -4.45
CA LEU A 52 -4.43 -3.42 -4.20
C LEU A 52 -4.14 -3.58 -2.70
N VAL A 53 -4.76 -2.78 -1.84
CA VAL A 53 -4.60 -2.88 -0.38
C VAL A 53 -5.13 -4.21 0.16
N ASP A 54 -6.29 -4.66 -0.32
CA ASP A 54 -6.87 -5.94 0.10
C ASP A 54 -6.01 -7.13 -0.35
N SER A 55 -5.22 -6.98 -1.42
CA SER A 55 -4.26 -8.01 -1.84
C SER A 55 -3.06 -8.18 -0.88
N ILE A 56 -2.81 -7.22 0.00
CA ILE A 56 -1.72 -7.28 1.00
C ILE A 56 -2.04 -8.27 2.12
N VAL A 57 -3.33 -8.51 2.39
CA VAL A 57 -3.81 -9.38 3.49
C VAL A 57 -4.42 -10.70 3.01
N ARG A 58 -4.27 -11.00 1.70
CA ARG A 58 -4.75 -12.25 1.11
C ARG A 58 -3.72 -13.37 1.17
#